data_AF-A0A4Y8CF16-F1
#
_entry.id   AF-A0A4Y8CF16-F1
#
_cell.length_a   1.000
_cell.length_b   1.000
_cell.length_c   1.000
_cell.angle_alpha   90.00
_cell.angle_beta   90.00
_cell.angle_gamma   90.00
#
_symmetry.space_group_name_H-M   'P 1'
#
loop_
_entity.id
_entity.type
_entity.pdbx_description
1 polymer ?
#
loop_
_entity_poly.entity_id
_entity_poly.type
_entity_poly.pdbx_seq_one_letter_code
_entity_poly.pdbx_strand_id
1 'polypeptide(L)'
;LVDGESVDHHGNNVHSKVFDTKGKYSWIKAPRYEGNPMQVGPLANIVVNYAKGNPNVVPVVDEFLKETGLPLNAVFSTLGRTAARCIEAKIVANNALKAFNNLVENLKVDQSTCAPYVIDNSKEYKGRYMGHVPRGTLSHWCRIKNGVIENWQAVVPSTWNASPKDANGIGGSYEQCLIGLKIADVKQPLEIIRKIHSYDPCIACAVHVMDAKGNNLSEYKVNVNL
;
A
#
# COMPACT_ATOMS: atom_id res chain seq x y z
N LEU A 1 -19.27 -7.43 15.37
CA LEU A 1 -20.45 -6.78 14.77
C LEU A 1 -21.44 -6.48 15.89
N VAL A 2 -22.22 -5.41 15.74
CA VAL A 2 -23.27 -4.99 16.70
C VAL A 2 -24.57 -4.74 15.94
N ASP A 3 -25.69 -4.76 16.65
CA ASP A 3 -26.98 -4.38 16.07
C ASP A 3 -27.00 -2.88 15.75
N GLY A 4 -27.52 -2.54 14.57
CA GLY A 4 -27.58 -1.17 14.09
C GLY A 4 -28.41 -1.03 12.82
N GLU A 5 -28.31 0.13 12.19
CA GLU A 5 -28.99 0.43 10.93
C GLU A 5 -27.99 0.54 9.79
N SER A 6 -28.36 0.04 8.62
CA SER A 6 -27.62 0.18 7.37
C SER A 6 -28.60 0.49 6.23
N VAL A 7 -28.07 0.74 5.03
CA VAL A 7 -28.87 1.01 3.83
C VAL A 7 -28.78 -0.18 2.89
N ASP A 8 -29.92 -0.74 2.51
CA ASP A 8 -29.98 -1.86 1.55
C ASP A 8 -29.77 -1.40 0.09
N HIS A 9 -29.73 -2.34 -0.85
CA HIS A 9 -29.60 -2.02 -2.28
C HIS A 9 -30.83 -1.31 -2.88
N HIS A 10 -31.93 -1.20 -2.14
CA HIS A 10 -33.10 -0.42 -2.50
C HIS A 10 -33.10 0.97 -1.86
N GLY A 11 -32.11 1.31 -1.03
CA GLY A 11 -31.99 2.58 -0.32
C GLY A 11 -32.86 2.69 0.93
N ASN A 12 -33.42 1.58 1.41
CA ASN A 12 -34.19 1.58 2.65
C ASN A 12 -33.24 1.43 3.83
N ASN A 13 -33.56 2.10 4.93
CA ASN A 13 -32.92 1.82 6.21
C ASN A 13 -33.37 0.43 6.67
N VAL A 14 -32.40 -0.45 6.91
CA VAL A 14 -32.62 -1.82 7.36
C VAL A 14 -31.86 -2.07 8.65
N HIS A 15 -32.49 -2.80 9.57
CA HIS A 15 -31.80 -3.30 10.75
C HIS A 15 -30.84 -4.41 10.32
N SER A 16 -29.56 -4.28 10.66
CA SER A 16 -28.52 -5.22 10.25
C SER A 16 -27.37 -5.25 11.25
N LYS A 17 -26.52 -6.27 11.14
CA LYS A 17 -25.27 -6.35 11.89
C LYS A 17 -24.23 -5.43 11.24
N VAL A 18 -23.83 -4.38 11.96
CA VAL A 18 -22.83 -3.40 11.51
C VAL A 18 -21.51 -3.54 12.28
N PHE A 19 -20.44 -2.92 11.78
CA PHE A 19 -19.16 -2.91 12.48
C PHE A 19 -19.25 -2.12 13.79
N ASP A 20 -18.70 -2.68 14.87
CA ASP A 20 -18.46 -1.92 16.10
C ASP A 20 -17.21 -1.07 15.91
N THR A 21 -17.42 0.19 15.50
CA THR A 21 -16.34 1.15 15.24
C THR A 21 -15.76 1.78 16.52
N LYS A 22 -16.32 1.48 17.70
CA LYS A 22 -15.74 1.83 19.01
C LYS A 22 -14.81 0.72 19.51
N GLY A 23 -15.10 -0.53 19.15
CA GLY A 23 -14.28 -1.71 19.43
C GLY A 23 -13.27 -2.04 18.31
N LYS A 24 -12.86 -3.31 18.24
CA LYS A 24 -11.98 -3.82 17.17
C LYS A 24 -12.82 -4.18 15.95
N TYR A 25 -12.48 -3.61 14.79
CA TYR A 25 -13.25 -3.78 13.54
C TYR A 25 -12.43 -4.16 12.31
N SER A 26 -11.12 -4.39 12.45
CA SER A 26 -10.24 -4.75 11.34
C SER A 26 -9.17 -5.76 11.76
N TRP A 27 -8.78 -6.62 10.81
CA TRP A 27 -7.61 -7.49 10.93
C TRP A 27 -6.30 -6.80 10.56
N ILE A 28 -6.39 -5.61 9.94
CA ILE A 28 -5.23 -4.82 9.53
C ILE A 28 -4.69 -4.09 10.77
N LYS A 29 -3.37 -4.18 11.00
CA LYS A 29 -2.68 -3.43 12.07
C LYS A 29 -2.71 -1.92 11.79
N ALA A 30 -2.43 -1.11 12.81
CA ALA A 30 -2.37 0.36 12.68
C ALA A 30 -0.93 0.90 12.76
N PRO A 31 -0.10 0.79 11.70
CA PRO A 31 1.24 1.35 11.71
C PRO A 31 1.21 2.89 11.74
N ARG A 32 2.15 3.48 12.47
CA ARG A 32 2.33 4.92 12.64
C ARG A 32 3.81 5.27 12.48
N TYR A 33 4.09 6.43 11.91
CA TYR A 33 5.44 7.00 11.90
C TYR A 33 5.44 8.22 12.81
N GLU A 34 6.26 8.19 13.87
CA GLU A 34 6.29 9.24 14.90
C GLU A 34 4.90 9.56 15.47
N GLY A 35 4.07 8.53 15.66
CA GLY A 35 2.70 8.66 16.17
C GLY A 35 1.65 9.07 15.13
N ASN A 36 2.04 9.42 13.90
CA ASN A 36 1.14 9.90 12.87
C ASN A 36 0.73 8.80 11.86
N PRO A 37 -0.54 8.80 11.39
CA PRO A 37 -0.92 7.98 10.25
C PRO A 37 -0.25 8.52 8.99
N MET A 38 0.36 7.62 8.21
CA MET A 38 1.05 7.99 6.97
C MET A 38 0.29 7.47 5.76
N GLN A 39 0.26 8.28 4.70
CA GLN A 39 -0.09 7.81 3.38
C GLN A 39 1.18 7.36 2.64
N VAL A 40 1.13 6.16 2.06
CA VAL A 40 2.19 5.62 1.21
C VAL A 40 1.64 5.31 -0.19
N GLY A 41 2.52 5.08 -1.15
CA GLY A 41 2.17 4.74 -2.53
C GLY A 41 2.76 5.69 -3.55
N PRO A 42 2.31 5.59 -4.82
CA PRO A 42 2.85 6.40 -5.91
C PRO A 42 2.77 7.90 -5.62
N LEU A 43 1.68 8.38 -5.01
CA LEU A 43 1.57 9.79 -4.61
C LEU A 43 2.70 10.22 -3.69
N ALA A 44 2.90 9.49 -2.58
CA ALA A 44 3.97 9.81 -1.63
C ALA A 44 5.35 9.73 -2.29
N ASN A 45 5.58 8.72 -3.13
CA ASN A 45 6.85 8.56 -3.84
C ASN A 45 7.13 9.74 -4.78
N ILE A 46 6.18 10.11 -5.62
CA ILE A 46 6.33 11.21 -6.57
C ILE A 46 6.50 12.55 -5.85
N VAL A 47 5.65 12.86 -4.86
CA VAL A 47 5.71 14.12 -4.12
C VAL A 47 7.06 14.28 -3.41
N VAL A 48 7.53 13.23 -2.71
CA VAL A 48 8.81 13.28 -1.99
C VAL A 48 9.99 13.42 -2.95
N ASN A 49 10.00 12.66 -4.06
CA ASN A 49 11.10 12.77 -5.03
C ASN A 49 11.11 14.10 -5.77
N TYR A 50 9.94 14.63 -6.12
CA TYR A 50 9.82 15.95 -6.74
C TYR A 50 10.33 17.05 -5.80
N ALA A 51 9.89 17.04 -4.54
CA ALA A 51 10.36 17.99 -3.53
C ALA A 51 11.87 17.90 -3.25
N LYS A 52 12.47 16.71 -3.41
CA LYS A 52 13.92 16.49 -3.30
C LYS A 52 14.72 16.88 -4.54
N GLY A 53 14.07 17.32 -5.62
CA GLY A 53 14.74 17.68 -6.87
C GLY A 53 15.30 16.47 -7.63
N ASN A 54 14.68 15.29 -7.52
CA ASN A 54 15.19 14.10 -8.19
C ASN A 54 15.20 14.30 -9.72
N PRO A 55 16.37 14.20 -10.39
CA PRO A 55 16.51 14.54 -11.81
C PRO A 55 15.75 13.59 -12.76
N ASN A 56 15.35 12.41 -12.29
CA ASN A 56 14.54 11.47 -13.07
C ASN A 56 13.03 11.71 -12.90
N VAL A 57 12.62 12.45 -11.87
CA VAL A 57 11.21 12.66 -11.50
C VAL A 57 10.74 14.06 -11.90
N VAL A 58 11.53 15.08 -11.58
CA VAL A 58 11.18 16.48 -11.83
C VAL A 58 10.78 16.74 -13.29
N PRO A 59 11.56 16.32 -14.32
CA PRO A 59 11.19 16.59 -15.70
C PRO A 59 9.86 15.97 -16.11
N VAL A 60 9.55 14.76 -15.62
CA VAL A 60 8.31 14.04 -15.95
C VAL A 60 7.10 14.69 -15.29
N VAL A 61 7.25 15.18 -14.06
CA VAL A 61 6.18 15.90 -13.36
C VAL A 61 5.96 17.27 -13.99
N ASP A 62 7.01 18.03 -14.30
CA ASP A 62 6.90 19.35 -14.92
C ASP A 62 6.26 19.28 -16.30
N GLU A 63 6.62 18.29 -17.11
CA GLU A 63 5.98 17.98 -18.39
C GLU A 63 4.48 17.73 -18.21
N PHE A 64 4.10 16.85 -17.27
CA PHE A 64 2.71 16.54 -16.97
C PHE A 64 1.90 17.78 -16.52
N LEU A 65 2.47 18.61 -15.63
CA LEU A 65 1.81 19.83 -15.17
C LEU A 65 1.65 20.86 -16.29
N LYS A 66 2.66 20.99 -17.16
CA LYS A 66 2.60 21.87 -18.34
C LYS A 66 1.52 21.43 -19.32
N GLU A 67 1.43 20.14 -19.63
CA GLU A 67 0.44 19.61 -20.58
C GLU A 67 -0.99 19.72 -20.05
N THR A 68 -1.19 19.50 -18.75
CA THR A 68 -2.52 19.50 -18.13
C THR A 68 -2.99 20.89 -17.71
N GLY A 69 -2.06 21.85 -17.56
CA GLY A 69 -2.35 23.17 -16.98
C GLY A 69 -2.77 23.12 -15.51
N LEU A 70 -2.54 21.99 -14.82
CA LEU A 70 -2.93 21.82 -13.43
C LEU A 70 -1.90 22.46 -12.48
N PRO A 71 -2.34 23.06 -11.37
CA PRO A 71 -1.43 23.52 -10.33
C PRO A 71 -0.84 22.33 -9.55
N LEU A 72 0.34 22.50 -8.95
CA LEU A 72 1.03 21.44 -8.19
C LEU A 72 0.16 20.87 -7.05
N ASN A 73 -0.66 21.71 -6.41
CA ASN A 73 -1.55 21.27 -5.33
C ASN A 73 -2.68 20.33 -5.78
N ALA A 74 -2.95 20.21 -7.09
CA ALA A 74 -3.91 19.24 -7.63
C ALA A 74 -3.52 17.80 -7.30
N VAL A 75 -2.25 17.55 -6.97
CA VAL A 75 -1.71 16.25 -6.59
C VAL A 75 -2.36 15.70 -5.30
N PHE A 76 -2.82 16.56 -4.39
CA PHE A 76 -3.46 16.17 -3.13
C PHE A 76 -4.94 15.78 -3.31
N SER A 77 -5.20 14.89 -4.27
CA SER A 77 -6.53 14.47 -4.64
C SER A 77 -6.58 13.00 -5.08
N THR A 78 -7.79 12.46 -5.23
CA THR A 78 -8.02 11.16 -5.88
C THR A 78 -7.42 11.13 -7.29
N LEU A 79 -7.60 12.21 -8.06
CA LEU A 79 -7.03 12.34 -9.40
C LEU A 79 -5.49 12.36 -9.34
N GLY A 80 -4.92 13.13 -8.40
CA GLY A 80 -3.48 13.21 -8.19
C GLY A 80 -2.85 11.87 -7.82
N ARG A 81 -3.51 11.07 -6.97
CA ARG A 81 -3.07 9.67 -6.68
C ARG A 81 -3.09 8.79 -7.91
N THR A 82 -4.10 8.92 -8.77
CA THR A 82 -4.18 8.18 -10.03
C THR A 82 -3.09 8.61 -11.00
N ALA A 83 -2.91 9.92 -11.20
CA ALA A 83 -1.87 10.47 -12.07
C ALA A 83 -0.46 10.09 -11.60
N ALA A 84 -0.19 10.16 -10.29
CA ALA A 84 1.10 9.79 -9.71
C ALA A 84 1.49 8.34 -10.03
N ARG A 85 0.53 7.42 -10.11
CA ARG A 85 0.77 6.03 -10.52
C ARG A 85 1.22 5.94 -11.99
N CYS A 86 0.60 6.70 -12.88
CA CYS A 86 1.00 6.76 -14.29
C CYS A 86 2.39 7.40 -14.46
N ILE A 87 2.65 8.49 -13.73
CA ILE A 87 3.95 9.17 -13.71
C ILE A 87 5.05 8.21 -13.23
N GLU A 88 4.81 7.51 -12.12
CA GLU A 88 5.75 6.50 -11.60
C GLU A 88 6.02 5.39 -12.63
N ALA A 89 4.98 4.89 -13.31
CA ALA A 89 5.14 3.89 -14.36
C ALA A 89 6.01 4.40 -15.53
N LYS A 90 5.79 5.65 -16.01
CA LYS A 90 6.63 6.29 -17.05
C LYS A 90 8.08 6.39 -16.59
N ILE A 91 8.33 6.81 -15.36
CA ILE A 91 9.69 6.94 -14.79
C ILE A 91 10.37 5.57 -14.73
N VAL A 92 9.68 4.53 -14.25
CA VAL A 92 10.24 3.17 -14.19
C VAL A 92 10.55 2.65 -15.60
N ALA A 93 9.64 2.83 -16.56
CA ALA A 93 9.86 2.43 -17.94
C ALA A 93 11.08 3.11 -18.57
N ASN A 94 11.22 4.43 -18.36
CA ASN A 94 12.37 5.20 -18.85
C ASN A 94 13.71 4.71 -18.27
N ASN A 95 13.70 4.17 -17.05
CA ASN A 95 14.90 3.68 -16.38
C ASN A 95 15.15 2.18 -16.57
N ALA A 96 14.20 1.43 -17.14
CA ALA A 96 14.34 -0.01 -17.35
C ALA A 96 15.50 -0.35 -18.28
N LEU A 97 15.63 0.37 -19.40
CA LEU A 97 16.74 0.17 -20.35
C LEU A 97 18.09 0.56 -19.72
N LYS A 98 18.13 1.58 -18.86
CA LYS A 98 19.34 1.93 -18.11
C LYS A 98 19.77 0.79 -17.19
N ALA A 99 18.83 0.20 -16.45
CA ALA A 99 19.13 -0.94 -15.59
C ALA A 99 19.62 -2.15 -16.40
N PHE A 100 18.99 -2.44 -17.54
CA PHE A 100 19.42 -3.53 -18.43
C PHE A 100 20.81 -3.29 -19.01
N ASN A 101 21.10 -2.10 -19.53
CA ASN A 101 22.41 -1.79 -20.09
C ASN A 101 23.51 -1.83 -19.01
N ASN A 102 23.22 -1.37 -17.79
CA ASN A 102 24.15 -1.50 -16.67
C ASN A 102 24.48 -2.97 -16.35
N LEU A 103 23.50 -3.87 -16.43
CA LEU A 103 23.74 -5.31 -16.29
C LEU A 103 24.66 -5.83 -17.40
N VAL A 104 24.39 -5.47 -18.66
CA VAL A 104 25.22 -5.88 -19.81
C VAL A 104 26.68 -5.43 -19.65
N GLU A 105 26.90 -4.18 -19.22
CA GLU A 105 28.25 -3.67 -18.98
C GLU A 105 28.94 -4.37 -17.79
N ASN A 106 28.22 -4.63 -16.70
CA ASN A 106 28.78 -5.36 -15.56
C ASN A 106 29.26 -6.76 -15.96
N LEU A 107 28.49 -7.49 -16.78
CA LEU A 107 28.84 -8.85 -17.22
C LEU A 107 30.13 -8.94 -18.04
N LYS A 108 30.61 -7.82 -18.59
CA LYS A 108 31.91 -7.75 -19.30
C LYS A 108 33.09 -7.81 -18.34
N VAL A 109 32.92 -7.39 -17.08
CA VAL A 109 34.01 -7.24 -16.10
C VAL A 109 33.86 -8.14 -14.89
N ASP A 110 32.64 -8.51 -14.50
CA ASP A 110 32.35 -9.38 -13.36
C ASP A 110 31.13 -10.26 -13.67
N GLN A 111 31.31 -11.57 -13.54
CA GLN A 111 30.26 -12.58 -13.76
C GLN A 111 29.89 -13.32 -12.47
N SER A 112 30.34 -12.84 -11.31
CA SER A 112 29.90 -13.36 -10.02
C SER A 112 28.39 -13.15 -9.86
N THR A 113 27.70 -14.17 -9.34
CA THR A 113 26.23 -14.20 -9.31
C THR A 113 25.64 -13.98 -7.93
N CYS A 114 26.29 -14.49 -6.89
CA CYS A 114 25.82 -14.37 -5.52
C CYS A 114 26.98 -14.36 -4.52
N ALA A 115 26.84 -13.56 -3.47
CA ALA A 115 27.72 -13.62 -2.32
C ALA A 115 27.35 -14.86 -1.47
N PRO A 116 28.32 -15.70 -1.06
CA PRO A 116 28.04 -16.78 -0.13
C PRO A 116 27.63 -16.22 1.23
N TYR A 117 26.80 -16.96 1.96
CA TYR A 117 26.41 -16.62 3.33
C TYR A 117 26.53 -17.83 4.23
N VAL A 118 26.80 -17.58 5.52
CA VAL A 118 26.84 -18.60 6.58
C VAL A 118 26.05 -18.07 7.77
N ILE A 119 25.16 -18.90 8.31
CA ILE A 119 24.44 -18.62 9.55
C ILE A 119 25.14 -19.38 10.68
N ASP A 120 25.73 -18.63 11.60
CA ASP A 120 26.34 -19.17 12.82
C ASP A 120 25.23 -19.41 13.85
N ASN A 121 24.90 -20.68 14.10
CA ASN A 121 23.80 -21.06 14.99
C ASN A 121 24.02 -20.64 16.45
N SER A 122 25.24 -20.25 16.82
CA SER A 122 25.52 -19.70 18.16
C SER A 122 25.13 -18.22 18.32
N LYS A 123 24.76 -17.54 17.22
CA LYS A 123 24.46 -16.10 17.20
C LYS A 123 22.98 -15.82 17.00
N GLU A 124 22.57 -14.63 17.46
CA GLU A 124 21.28 -14.02 17.12
C GLU A 124 21.52 -12.91 16.06
N TYR A 125 20.68 -12.90 15.03
CA TYR A 125 20.71 -11.90 13.96
C TYR A 125 19.41 -11.11 13.92
N LYS A 126 19.51 -9.81 13.67
CA LYS A 126 18.36 -8.92 13.43
C LYS A 126 18.56 -8.22 12.09
N GLY A 127 17.64 -8.44 11.17
CA GLY A 127 17.69 -7.90 9.82
C GLY A 127 16.41 -7.14 9.47
N ARG A 128 16.54 -6.17 8.58
CA ARG A 128 15.38 -5.52 7.96
C ARG A 128 15.60 -5.27 6.48
N TYR A 129 14.54 -5.43 5.71
CA TYR A 129 14.43 -4.89 4.36
C TYR A 129 13.48 -3.70 4.41
N MET A 130 13.82 -2.63 3.71
CA MET A 130 12.94 -1.49 3.47
C MET A 130 13.06 -1.12 2.00
N GLY A 131 11.93 -1.08 1.31
CA GLY A 131 11.91 -0.77 -0.11
C GLY A 131 10.58 -0.21 -0.56
N HIS A 132 10.55 0.24 -1.80
CA HIS A 132 9.35 0.75 -2.44
C HIS A 132 8.81 -0.31 -3.40
N VAL A 133 7.52 -0.64 -3.26
CA VAL A 133 6.77 -1.52 -4.16
C VAL A 133 5.60 -0.72 -4.77
N PRO A 134 4.85 -1.24 -5.76
CA PRO A 134 3.85 -0.42 -6.50
C PRO A 134 2.81 0.29 -5.63
N ARG A 135 2.48 -0.26 -4.46
CA ARG A 135 1.51 0.33 -3.52
C ARG A 135 2.13 1.21 -2.44
N GLY A 136 3.46 1.33 -2.38
CA GLY A 136 4.19 2.18 -1.44
C GLY A 136 5.33 1.48 -0.71
N THR A 137 5.67 2.00 0.47
CA THR A 137 6.77 1.46 1.30
C THR A 137 6.43 0.10 1.91
N LEU A 138 7.29 -0.88 1.63
CA LEU A 138 7.29 -2.23 2.19
C LEU A 138 8.47 -2.38 3.14
N SER A 139 8.24 -3.01 4.29
CA SER A 139 9.34 -3.44 5.16
C SER A 139 9.13 -4.84 5.70
N HIS A 140 10.21 -5.64 5.69
CA HIS A 140 10.26 -6.95 6.33
C HIS A 140 11.27 -6.88 7.47
N TRP A 141 10.93 -7.47 8.61
CA TRP A 141 11.71 -7.45 9.84
C TRP A 141 11.90 -8.89 10.29
N CYS A 142 13.16 -9.31 10.39
CA CYS A 142 13.52 -10.69 10.69
C CYS A 142 14.41 -10.75 11.93
N ARG A 143 14.15 -11.75 12.77
CA ARG A 143 15.06 -12.18 13.84
C ARG A 143 15.36 -13.66 13.63
N ILE A 144 16.65 -13.99 13.55
CA ILE A 144 17.14 -15.37 13.45
C ILE A 144 17.87 -15.71 14.74
N LYS A 145 17.56 -16.86 15.32
CA LYS A 145 18.18 -17.39 16.54
C LYS A 145 18.30 -18.90 16.43
N ASN A 146 19.42 -19.46 16.87
CA ASN A 146 19.69 -20.91 16.75
C ASN A 146 19.56 -21.43 15.30
N GLY A 147 19.93 -20.61 14.32
CA GLY A 147 19.83 -20.97 12.91
C GLY A 147 18.44 -20.90 12.28
N VAL A 148 17.39 -20.54 13.04
CA VAL A 148 16.01 -20.49 12.55
C VAL A 148 15.38 -19.11 12.71
N ILE A 149 14.36 -18.81 11.91
CA ILE A 149 13.57 -17.57 12.05
C ILE A 149 12.76 -17.66 13.35
N GLU A 150 13.14 -16.88 14.36
CA GLU A 150 12.41 -16.75 15.62
C GLU A 150 11.21 -15.80 15.48
N ASN A 151 11.35 -14.76 14.64
CA ASN A 151 10.27 -13.83 14.37
C ASN A 151 10.40 -13.22 12.97
N TRP A 152 9.27 -13.11 12.27
CA TRP A 152 9.16 -12.39 11.01
C TRP A 152 7.94 -11.46 11.05
N GLN A 153 8.14 -10.19 10.75
CA GLN A 153 7.08 -9.20 10.64
C GLN A 153 7.16 -8.48 9.30
N ALA A 154 6.05 -8.43 8.59
CA ALA A 154 5.89 -7.59 7.41
C ALA A 154 5.03 -6.37 7.78
N VAL A 155 5.49 -5.18 7.39
CA VAL A 155 4.69 -3.95 7.43
C VAL A 155 4.59 -3.45 5.99
N VAL A 156 3.40 -3.61 5.42
CA VAL A 156 3.18 -3.61 3.96
C VAL A 156 2.31 -2.42 3.56
N PRO A 157 2.39 -1.88 2.33
CA PRO A 157 1.84 -0.57 2.03
C PRO A 157 0.34 -0.42 2.31
N SER A 158 -0.45 -1.42 1.95
CA SER A 158 -1.90 -1.39 2.22
C SER A 158 -2.21 -1.43 3.72
N THR A 159 -1.31 -1.94 4.57
CA THR A 159 -1.42 -1.86 6.04
C THR A 159 -1.39 -0.41 6.51
N TRP A 160 -0.54 0.43 5.91
CA TRP A 160 -0.47 1.87 6.24
C TRP A 160 -1.75 2.59 5.83
N ASN A 161 -2.13 2.45 4.55
CA ASN A 161 -3.22 3.21 3.98
C ASN A 161 -4.59 2.78 4.52
N ALA A 162 -4.81 1.48 4.69
CA ALA A 162 -6.06 0.89 5.21
C ALA A 162 -6.01 0.65 6.73
N SER A 163 -5.09 1.31 7.44
CA SER A 163 -5.00 1.17 8.89
C SER A 163 -6.29 1.62 9.58
N PRO A 164 -6.81 0.86 10.54
CA PRO A 164 -7.92 1.30 11.36
C PRO A 164 -7.46 2.43 12.30
N LYS A 165 -8.41 2.92 13.10
CA LYS A 165 -8.14 3.84 14.22
C LYS A 165 -7.11 3.23 15.17
N ASP A 166 -6.13 4.04 15.54
CA ASP A 166 -5.16 3.71 16.57
C ASP A 166 -5.72 3.97 17.98
N ALA A 167 -4.85 3.87 18.99
CA ALA A 167 -5.18 4.15 20.38
C ALA A 167 -5.62 5.60 20.64
N ASN A 168 -5.30 6.54 19.75
CA ASN A 168 -5.72 7.93 19.82
C ASN A 168 -7.02 8.19 19.03
N GLY A 169 -7.63 7.14 18.44
CA GLY A 169 -8.84 7.24 17.63
C GLY A 169 -8.61 7.79 16.21
N ILE A 170 -7.35 7.90 15.77
CA ILE A 170 -7.01 8.48 14.47
C ILE A 170 -6.91 7.36 13.44
N GLY A 171 -7.76 7.42 12.40
CA GLY A 171 -7.80 6.47 11.29
C GLY A 171 -6.74 6.70 10.21
N GLY A 172 -6.48 5.67 9.41
CA GLY A 172 -5.58 5.73 8.25
C GLY A 172 -6.14 6.48 7.04
N SER A 173 -5.32 6.55 6.00
CA SER A 173 -5.58 7.33 4.78
C SER A 173 -6.89 6.96 4.05
N TYR A 174 -7.36 5.71 4.16
CA TYR A 174 -8.64 5.26 3.59
C TYR A 174 -9.83 5.91 4.31
N GLU A 175 -9.84 5.89 5.64
CA GLU A 175 -10.92 6.49 6.43
C GLU A 175 -10.90 8.01 6.28
N GLN A 176 -9.71 8.62 6.39
CA GLN A 176 -9.55 10.08 6.30
C GLN A 176 -10.02 10.65 4.96
N CYS A 177 -9.76 9.97 3.84
CA CYS A 177 -10.13 10.51 2.54
C CYS A 177 -11.63 10.47 2.26
N LEU A 178 -12.41 9.70 3.01
CA LEU A 178 -13.86 9.60 2.86
C LEU A 178 -14.62 10.66 3.67
N ILE A 179 -13.98 11.31 4.63
CA ILE A 179 -14.59 12.38 5.44
C ILE A 179 -15.05 13.52 4.52
N GLY A 180 -16.32 13.93 4.67
CA GLY A 180 -16.92 15.00 3.88
C GLY A 180 -17.24 14.62 2.43
N LEU A 181 -17.15 13.35 2.04
CA LEU A 181 -17.54 12.89 0.71
C LEU A 181 -19.05 13.04 0.51
N LYS A 182 -19.45 13.79 -0.52
CA LYS A 182 -20.83 13.82 -1.00
C LYS A 182 -21.09 12.59 -1.88
N ILE A 183 -22.17 11.89 -1.60
CA ILE A 183 -22.61 10.71 -2.35
C ILE A 183 -23.90 11.09 -3.07
N ALA A 184 -23.92 11.01 -4.39
CA ALA A 184 -25.09 11.36 -5.19
C ALA A 184 -26.22 10.33 -5.05
N ASP A 185 -25.88 9.04 -5.04
CA ASP A 185 -26.80 7.93 -4.81
C ASP A 185 -26.20 6.92 -3.84
N VAL A 186 -26.80 6.79 -2.65
CA VAL A 186 -26.34 5.86 -1.61
C VAL A 186 -26.48 4.39 -2.04
N LYS A 187 -27.38 4.08 -2.96
CA LYS A 187 -27.53 2.72 -3.52
C LYS A 187 -26.37 2.34 -4.43
N GLN A 188 -25.71 3.35 -5.00
CA GLN A 188 -24.60 3.20 -5.95
C GLN A 188 -23.44 4.13 -5.55
N PRO A 189 -22.73 3.84 -4.45
CA PRO A 189 -21.73 4.74 -3.87
C PRO A 189 -20.41 4.75 -4.66
N LEU A 190 -20.48 5.11 -5.94
CA LEU A 190 -19.37 5.11 -6.89
C LEU A 190 -18.24 6.03 -6.44
N GLU A 191 -18.55 7.12 -5.75
CA GLU A 191 -17.59 8.08 -5.24
C GLU A 191 -16.67 7.45 -4.18
N ILE A 192 -17.20 6.56 -3.32
CA ILE A 192 -16.41 5.79 -2.36
C ILE A 192 -15.45 4.89 -3.13
N ILE A 193 -15.97 4.15 -4.11
CA ILE A 193 -15.19 3.22 -4.93
C ILE A 193 -14.04 3.95 -5.64
N ARG A 194 -14.29 5.11 -6.27
CA ARG A 194 -13.26 5.94 -6.91
C ARG A 194 -12.16 6.36 -5.93
N LYS A 195 -12.53 6.79 -4.71
CA LYS A 195 -11.56 7.20 -3.68
C LYS A 195 -10.72 6.04 -3.16
N ILE A 196 -11.32 4.88 -2.96
CA ILE A 196 -10.61 3.69 -2.46
C ILE A 196 -9.75 3.06 -3.56
N HIS A 197 -10.27 2.88 -4.78
CA HIS A 197 -9.53 2.28 -5.89
C HIS A 197 -8.31 3.10 -6.33
N SER A 198 -8.32 4.42 -6.14
CA SER A 198 -7.12 5.24 -6.40
C SER A 198 -5.96 4.96 -5.45
N TYR A 199 -6.17 4.24 -4.33
CA TYR A 199 -5.08 3.69 -3.52
C TYR A 199 -4.57 2.32 -4.00
N ASP A 200 -5.26 1.67 -4.95
CA ASP A 200 -4.95 0.32 -5.41
C ASP A 200 -4.88 -0.69 -4.23
N PRO A 201 -6.01 -0.99 -3.55
CA PRO A 201 -6.03 -1.87 -2.39
C PRO A 201 -5.59 -3.31 -2.71
N CYS A 202 -4.62 -3.84 -1.95
CA CYS A 202 -4.35 -5.27 -1.86
C CYS A 202 -4.60 -5.76 -0.42
N ILE A 203 -5.79 -6.30 -0.15
CA ILE A 203 -6.17 -6.69 1.22
C ILE A 203 -5.45 -7.97 1.68
N ALA A 204 -5.19 -8.91 0.77
CA ALA A 204 -4.33 -10.06 1.05
C ALA A 204 -2.93 -9.60 1.52
N CYS A 205 -2.38 -8.57 0.88
CA CYS A 205 -1.13 -7.93 1.28
C CYS A 205 -1.24 -7.13 2.58
N ALA A 206 -2.43 -6.74 3.04
CA ALA A 206 -2.59 -5.92 4.25
C ALA A 206 -2.72 -6.76 5.52
N VAL A 207 -3.29 -7.96 5.40
CA VAL A 207 -3.56 -8.84 6.55
C VAL A 207 -2.53 -9.98 6.65
N HIS A 208 -1.95 -10.42 5.53
CA HIS A 208 -1.05 -11.59 5.49
C HIS A 208 -1.64 -12.81 6.19
N VAL A 209 -2.87 -13.15 5.81
CA VAL A 209 -3.57 -14.32 6.34
C VAL A 209 -2.73 -15.57 6.02
N MET A 210 -2.01 -16.09 7.01
CA MET A 210 -1.19 -17.29 6.93
C MET A 210 -1.46 -18.14 8.17
N ASP A 211 -1.72 -19.44 7.98
CA ASP A 211 -1.72 -20.40 9.06
C ASP A 211 -0.41 -21.19 9.06
N ALA A 212 0.36 -21.05 10.15
CA ALA A 212 1.60 -21.81 10.35
C ALA A 212 1.35 -23.30 10.66
N LYS A 213 0.10 -23.70 10.94
CA LYS A 213 -0.31 -25.08 11.22
C LYS A 213 -0.86 -25.84 10.00
N GLY A 214 -0.88 -25.19 8.83
CA GLY A 214 -1.29 -25.83 7.57
C GLY A 214 -2.80 -26.02 7.39
N ASN A 215 -3.65 -25.36 8.18
CA ASN A 215 -5.09 -25.37 7.96
C ASN A 215 -5.46 -24.47 6.77
N ASN A 216 -6.39 -24.94 5.94
CA ASN A 216 -7.02 -24.11 4.93
C ASN A 216 -7.90 -23.06 5.61
N LEU A 217 -7.51 -21.78 5.50
CA LEU A 217 -8.22 -20.67 6.15
C LEU A 217 -9.50 -20.27 5.42
N SER A 218 -9.54 -20.38 4.08
CA SER A 218 -10.73 -20.23 3.25
C SER A 218 -10.43 -20.55 1.79
N GLU A 219 -11.39 -21.11 1.05
CA GLU A 219 -11.34 -21.26 -0.41
C GLU A 219 -12.54 -20.54 -1.03
N TYR A 220 -12.33 -19.83 -2.14
CA TYR A 220 -13.40 -19.20 -2.92
C TYR A 220 -13.27 -19.59 -4.38
N LYS A 221 -14.31 -20.25 -4.91
CA LYS A 221 -14.38 -20.70 -6.30
C LYS A 221 -15.32 -19.79 -7.09
N VAL A 222 -14.79 -19.15 -8.14
CA VAL A 222 -15.59 -18.41 -9.11
C VAL A 222 -16.04 -19.40 -10.19
N ASN A 223 -17.34 -19.68 -10.27
CA ASN A 223 -17.89 -20.41 -11.41
C ASN A 223 -18.07 -19.43 -12.57
N VAL A 224 -17.38 -19.69 -13.68
CA VAL A 224 -17.38 -18.86 -14.90
C VAL A 224 -18.61 -19.02 -15.78
N ASN A 225 -19.56 -19.87 -15.36
CA ASN A 225 -20.82 -20.09 -16.07
C ASN A 225 -21.96 -19.39 -15.32
N LEU A 226 -22.22 -18.13 -15.72
CA LEU A 226 -23.51 -17.46 -15.60
C LEU A 226 -24.07 -17.29 -17.01
#